data_AF-A0A8I1QUJ9-F1
#
_entry.id   AF-A0A8I1QUJ9-F1
#
_cell.length_a   1.000
_cell.length_b   1.000
_cell.length_c   1.000
_cell.angle_alpha   90.00
_cell.angle_beta   90.00
_cell.angle_gamma   90.00
#
_symmetry.space_group_name_H-M   'P 1'
#
loop_
_entity.id
_entity.type
_entity.pdbx_description
1 polymer ?
#
loop_
_entity_poly.entity_id
_entity_poly.type
_entity_poly.pdbx_seq_one_letter_code
_entity_poly.pdbx_strand_id
1 'polypeptide(L)'
;MPTRRTVSVSLLAVTATASILLATGCASAPPVADRMVVDPMGTVTTYHRKSSGSLGNFDGTVVWTHAPATWQGQPVVAFGSPQAGVGLYDPVSFDQLATLRPDGTPLMAFNPPIGYRWPLEVGKTWTSSHELTLFATGGKMKNTIQWKVLSYGDVTVPAGTFKAWQLQWTDSFGEVETRWSAPQDGLATIKRHVERPATHPQGAGVLDAELLSRVRPAK
;
A
#
# COMPACT_ATOMS: atom_id res chain seq x y z
N MET A 1 66.69 -35.45 58.52
CA MET A 1 66.21 -34.49 59.55
C MET A 1 64.84 -33.93 59.11
N PRO A 2 63.95 -33.59 60.05
CA PRO A 2 62.55 -34.00 59.99
C PRO A 2 61.52 -32.90 59.62
N THR A 3 60.34 -33.36 59.15
CA THR A 3 58.95 -32.84 59.29
C THR A 3 58.60 -31.36 59.16
N ARG A 4 57.59 -31.06 58.31
CA ARG A 4 56.26 -30.46 58.65
C ARG A 4 55.34 -30.46 57.42
N ARG A 5 54.25 -31.23 57.44
CA ARG A 5 52.82 -30.86 57.66
C ARG A 5 52.14 -30.04 56.55
N THR A 6 51.30 -30.76 55.79
CA THR A 6 49.91 -30.51 55.34
C THR A 6 49.34 -29.09 55.36
N VAL A 7 48.65 -28.68 54.28
CA VAL A 7 47.19 -28.39 54.21
C VAL A 7 46.72 -28.44 52.75
N SER A 8 45.59 -29.12 52.52
CA SER A 8 44.84 -29.20 51.26
C SER A 8 43.82 -28.06 51.13
N VAL A 9 43.62 -27.51 49.93
CA VAL A 9 42.35 -26.87 49.54
C VAL A 9 42.07 -27.19 48.06
N SER A 10 40.93 -27.83 47.84
CA SER A 10 40.36 -28.18 46.54
C SER A 10 39.59 -27.00 45.94
N LEU A 11 39.60 -26.83 44.62
CA LEU A 11 38.53 -26.14 43.89
C LEU A 11 38.24 -26.88 42.58
N LEU A 12 37.04 -27.48 42.50
CA LEU A 12 36.46 -28.01 41.26
C LEU A 12 36.04 -26.82 40.38
N ALA A 13 36.47 -26.82 39.12
CA ALA A 13 35.92 -25.95 38.08
C ALA A 13 34.79 -26.69 37.34
N VAL A 14 33.56 -26.20 37.49
CA VAL A 14 32.39 -26.65 36.73
C VAL A 14 32.33 -25.81 35.45
N THR A 15 32.56 -26.42 34.30
CA THR A 15 32.34 -25.79 32.99
C THR A 15 30.87 -25.91 32.60
N ALA A 16 30.14 -24.80 32.63
CA ALA A 16 28.80 -24.68 32.05
C ALA A 16 28.91 -24.38 30.55
N THR A 17 28.51 -25.32 29.69
CA THR A 17 28.42 -25.11 28.25
C THR A 17 27.03 -24.58 27.92
N ALA A 18 26.95 -23.32 27.50
CA ALA A 18 25.70 -22.69 27.08
C ALA A 18 25.33 -23.14 25.65
N SER A 19 24.23 -23.86 25.51
CA SER A 19 23.64 -24.24 24.23
C SER A 19 22.95 -23.02 23.59
N ILE A 20 23.53 -22.47 22.54
CA ILE A 20 22.89 -21.44 21.71
C ILE A 20 21.84 -22.15 20.84
N LEU A 21 20.57 -22.03 21.23
CA LEU A 21 19.41 -22.34 20.38
C LEU A 21 19.30 -21.25 19.31
N LEU A 22 19.84 -21.51 18.13
CA LEU A 22 19.52 -20.76 16.91
C LEU A 22 18.05 -21.03 16.56
N ALA A 23 17.17 -20.15 16.99
CA ALA A 23 15.82 -20.06 16.44
C ALA A 23 15.93 -19.54 15.00
N THR A 24 16.23 -20.44 14.05
CA THR A 24 15.92 -20.21 12.64
C THR A 24 14.40 -20.27 12.51
N GLY A 25 13.74 -19.15 12.80
CA GLY A 25 12.36 -18.95 12.40
C GLY A 25 12.31 -19.12 10.88
N CYS A 26 11.69 -20.19 10.40
CA CYS A 26 11.43 -20.40 8.99
C CYS A 26 10.58 -19.22 8.50
N ALA A 27 11.22 -18.17 8.00
CA ALA A 27 10.56 -17.18 7.17
C ALA A 27 10.19 -17.92 5.88
N SER A 28 8.98 -18.48 5.83
CA SER A 28 8.39 -18.97 4.58
C SER A 28 8.51 -17.85 3.55
N ALA A 29 8.98 -18.17 2.35
CA ALA A 29 9.05 -17.20 1.26
C ALA A 29 7.69 -16.47 1.15
N PRO A 30 7.68 -15.14 0.95
CA PRO A 30 6.44 -14.41 0.72
C PRO A 30 5.61 -15.10 -0.36
N PRO A 31 4.29 -15.23 -0.19
CA PRO A 31 3.44 -15.79 -1.23
C PRO A 31 3.58 -14.93 -2.49
N VAL A 32 3.44 -15.54 -3.66
CA VAL A 32 3.40 -14.79 -4.92
C VAL A 32 1.99 -14.19 -5.07
N ALA A 33 1.90 -12.89 -5.31
CA ALA A 33 0.65 -12.25 -5.71
C ALA A 33 0.68 -12.03 -7.22
N ASP A 34 -0.14 -12.75 -7.99
CA ASP A 34 -0.15 -12.70 -9.46
C ASP A 34 -1.15 -11.69 -10.04
N ARG A 35 -2.11 -11.23 -9.22
CA ARG A 35 -3.13 -10.25 -9.60
C ARG A 35 -3.81 -9.66 -8.36
N MET A 36 -4.58 -8.59 -8.56
CA MET A 36 -5.58 -8.13 -7.60
C MET A 36 -6.81 -9.04 -7.66
N VAL A 37 -7.27 -9.52 -6.51
CA VAL A 37 -8.61 -10.10 -6.38
C VAL A 37 -9.59 -8.95 -6.27
N VAL A 38 -10.51 -8.81 -7.23
CA VAL A 38 -11.54 -7.77 -7.15
C VAL A 38 -12.54 -8.14 -6.07
N ASP A 39 -12.74 -7.22 -5.13
CA ASP A 39 -13.72 -7.40 -4.06
C ASP A 39 -15.16 -7.44 -4.61
N PRO A 40 -16.08 -8.15 -3.94
CA PRO A 40 -17.49 -8.13 -4.33
C PRO A 40 -18.05 -6.71 -4.41
N MET A 41 -18.83 -6.40 -5.44
CA MET A 41 -19.51 -5.12 -5.57
C MET A 41 -20.44 -4.89 -4.37
N GLY A 42 -20.46 -3.67 -3.84
CA GLY A 42 -21.09 -3.34 -2.57
C GLY A 42 -20.18 -3.50 -1.35
N THR A 43 -18.93 -3.94 -1.52
CA THR A 43 -17.97 -3.93 -0.41
C THR A 43 -17.68 -2.49 0.02
N VAL A 44 -17.80 -2.25 1.32
CA VAL A 44 -17.57 -0.96 1.96
C VAL A 44 -16.30 -1.03 2.79
N THR A 45 -15.37 -0.11 2.56
CA THR A 45 -14.18 0.10 3.38
C THR A 45 -14.24 1.48 4.00
N THR A 46 -13.96 1.56 5.29
CA THR A 46 -13.93 2.82 6.03
C THR A 46 -12.50 3.14 6.38
N TYR A 47 -12.03 4.34 6.07
CA TYR A 47 -10.68 4.81 6.39
C TYR A 47 -10.75 6.00 7.33
N HIS A 48 -9.77 6.10 8.23
CA HIS A 48 -9.37 7.40 8.76
C HIS A 48 -8.49 8.06 7.71
N ARG A 49 -8.77 9.31 7.35
CA ARG A 49 -8.02 10.08 6.37
C ARG A 49 -7.62 11.40 7.00
N LYS A 50 -6.34 11.73 6.87
CA LYS A 50 -5.81 13.05 7.16
C LYS A 50 -5.16 13.60 5.91
N SER A 51 -5.48 14.83 5.52
CA SER A 51 -4.89 15.47 4.35
C SER A 51 -4.67 16.96 4.56
N SER A 52 -3.63 17.48 3.93
CA SER A 52 -3.33 18.92 3.87
C SER A 52 -2.89 19.36 2.47
N GLY A 53 -2.94 20.67 2.22
CA GLY A 53 -2.46 21.29 0.98
C GLY A 53 -3.29 20.88 -0.24
N SER A 54 -2.60 20.55 -1.33
CA SER A 54 -3.19 20.17 -2.62
C SER A 54 -3.97 18.86 -2.60
N LEU A 55 -3.81 18.06 -1.55
CA LEU A 55 -4.58 16.83 -1.32
C LEU A 55 -5.86 17.11 -0.50
N GLY A 56 -6.17 18.38 -0.21
CA GLY A 56 -7.34 18.83 0.54
C GLY A 56 -7.01 19.09 2.02
N ASN A 57 -7.94 19.69 2.76
CA ASN A 57 -7.80 19.95 4.19
C ASN A 57 -8.88 19.15 4.95
N PHE A 58 -8.49 18.01 5.52
CA PHE A 58 -9.45 17.07 6.13
C PHE A 58 -8.77 16.22 7.20
N ASP A 59 -9.47 15.91 8.27
CA ASP A 59 -9.05 14.93 9.29
C ASP A 59 -10.32 14.23 9.80
N GLY A 60 -10.47 12.94 9.52
CA GLY A 60 -11.65 12.17 9.92
C GLY A 60 -11.94 10.96 9.06
N THR A 61 -13.18 10.47 9.13
CA THR A 61 -13.59 9.23 8.47
C THR A 61 -14.05 9.45 7.03
N VAL A 62 -13.63 8.57 6.12
CA VAL A 62 -14.13 8.51 4.75
C VAL A 62 -14.57 7.08 4.43
N VAL A 63 -15.76 6.95 3.84
CA VAL A 63 -16.35 5.66 3.43
C VAL A 63 -16.17 5.46 1.93
N TRP A 64 -15.52 4.36 1.56
CA TRP A 64 -15.24 3.97 0.18
C TRP A 64 -16.06 2.74 -0.18
N THR A 65 -16.68 2.77 -1.35
CA THR A 65 -17.51 1.66 -1.83
C THR A 65 -16.96 1.13 -3.14
N HIS A 66 -16.94 -0.19 -3.29
CA HIS A 66 -16.74 -0.85 -4.57
C HIS A 66 -18.08 -0.88 -5.31
N ALA A 67 -18.17 -0.24 -6.46
CA ALA A 67 -19.40 -0.18 -7.25
C ALA A 67 -19.13 -0.44 -8.73
N PRO A 68 -20.07 -1.04 -9.47
CA PRO A 68 -20.00 -1.06 -10.92
C PRO A 68 -20.14 0.35 -11.48
N ALA A 69 -19.41 0.66 -12.53
CA ALA A 69 -19.51 1.91 -13.26
C ALA A 69 -19.20 1.71 -14.74
N THR A 70 -19.29 2.79 -15.51
CA THR A 70 -18.95 2.82 -16.93
C THR A 70 -17.97 3.95 -17.21
N TRP A 71 -16.93 3.67 -18.00
CA TRP A 71 -15.98 4.66 -18.49
C TRP A 71 -15.84 4.53 -20.00
N GLN A 72 -16.17 5.61 -20.74
CA GLN A 72 -16.12 5.61 -22.22
C GLN A 72 -16.85 4.42 -22.86
N GLY A 73 -18.01 4.06 -22.31
CA GLY A 73 -18.82 2.93 -22.77
C GLY A 73 -18.34 1.54 -22.34
N GLN A 74 -17.23 1.43 -21.61
CA GLN A 74 -16.70 0.16 -21.10
C GLN A 74 -17.04 -0.03 -19.61
N PRO A 75 -17.36 -1.26 -19.17
CA PRO A 75 -17.57 -1.56 -17.76
C PRO A 75 -16.27 -1.41 -16.97
N VAL A 76 -16.34 -0.74 -15.82
CA VAL A 76 -15.22 -0.52 -14.90
C VAL A 76 -15.66 -0.70 -13.45
N VAL A 77 -14.69 -0.84 -12.55
CA VAL A 77 -14.92 -0.80 -11.10
C VAL A 77 -14.69 0.62 -10.60
N ALA A 78 -15.71 1.24 -10.02
CA ALA A 78 -15.56 2.45 -9.22
C ALA A 78 -15.15 2.07 -7.80
N PHE A 79 -14.06 2.66 -7.32
CA PHE A 79 -13.58 2.49 -5.96
C PHE A 79 -13.14 3.83 -5.39
N GLY A 80 -13.81 4.26 -4.33
CA GLY A 80 -13.51 5.51 -3.64
C GLY A 80 -14.74 6.09 -2.96
N SER A 81 -14.69 7.39 -2.66
CA SER A 81 -15.75 8.11 -1.96
C SER A 81 -16.12 9.37 -2.71
N PRO A 82 -17.41 9.73 -2.76
CA PRO A 82 -17.81 11.06 -3.21
C PRO A 82 -17.11 12.18 -2.41
N GLN A 83 -16.69 11.96 -1.16
CA GLN A 83 -16.03 13.00 -0.36
C GLN A 83 -14.54 13.16 -0.67
N ALA A 84 -13.88 12.12 -1.19
CA ALA A 84 -12.41 12.07 -1.36
C ALA A 84 -11.97 11.74 -2.79
N GLY A 85 -12.90 11.70 -3.73
CA GLY A 85 -12.69 11.26 -5.11
C GLY A 85 -12.91 9.76 -5.30
N VAL A 86 -13.21 9.39 -6.55
CA VAL A 86 -13.47 8.01 -6.96
C VAL A 86 -12.48 7.62 -8.04
N GLY A 87 -11.73 6.54 -7.85
CA GLY A 87 -10.91 5.93 -8.90
C GLY A 87 -11.74 4.97 -9.75
N LEU A 88 -11.48 4.94 -11.05
CA LEU A 88 -12.05 3.97 -11.98
C LEU A 88 -10.97 2.97 -12.39
N TYR A 89 -11.26 1.68 -12.25
CA TYR A 89 -10.29 0.59 -12.41
C TYR A 89 -10.77 -0.44 -13.43
N ASP A 90 -9.82 -1.01 -14.16
CA ASP A 90 -10.09 -2.08 -15.11
C ASP A 90 -10.54 -3.32 -14.33
N PRO A 91 -11.65 -3.98 -14.70
CA PRO A 91 -12.17 -5.10 -13.92
C PRO A 91 -11.30 -6.36 -13.99
N VAL A 92 -10.35 -6.44 -14.92
CA VAL A 92 -9.48 -7.60 -15.14
C VAL A 92 -8.10 -7.37 -14.52
N SER A 93 -7.42 -6.27 -14.88
CA SER A 93 -6.07 -5.98 -14.39
C SER A 93 -6.06 -5.21 -13.07
N PHE A 94 -7.17 -4.54 -12.74
CA PHE A 94 -7.27 -3.57 -11.64
C PHE A 94 -6.34 -2.36 -11.80
N ASP A 95 -5.98 -2.02 -13.04
CA ASP A 95 -5.23 -0.81 -13.33
C ASP A 95 -6.17 0.39 -13.34
N GLN A 96 -5.71 1.51 -12.78
CA GLN A 96 -6.49 2.73 -12.67
C GLN A 96 -6.55 3.45 -14.03
N LEU A 97 -7.74 3.60 -14.59
CA LEU A 97 -7.98 4.32 -15.84
C LEU A 97 -8.18 5.82 -15.60
N ALA A 98 -8.85 6.18 -14.52
CA ALA A 98 -9.25 7.56 -14.26
C ALA A 98 -9.52 7.84 -12.78
N THR A 99 -9.61 9.13 -12.47
CA THR A 99 -10.08 9.64 -11.18
C THR A 99 -11.22 10.64 -11.45
N LEU A 100 -12.29 10.52 -10.69
CA LEU A 100 -13.43 11.43 -10.69
C LEU A 100 -13.38 12.37 -9.49
N ARG A 101 -13.91 13.57 -9.66
CA ARG A 101 -14.20 14.51 -8.58
C ARG A 101 -15.37 14.02 -7.72
N PRO A 102 -15.57 14.64 -6.54
CA PRO A 102 -16.76 14.45 -5.71
C PRO A 102 -18.11 14.49 -6.43
N ASP A 103 -18.24 15.38 -7.42
CA ASP A 103 -19.45 15.57 -8.22
C ASP A 103 -19.61 14.54 -9.36
N GLY A 104 -18.70 13.56 -9.45
CA GLY A 104 -18.69 12.53 -10.50
C GLY A 104 -18.06 12.99 -11.81
N THR A 105 -17.66 14.25 -11.96
CA THR A 105 -17.00 14.72 -13.18
C THR A 105 -15.58 14.18 -13.29
N PRO A 106 -15.07 13.89 -14.51
CA PRO A 106 -13.69 13.45 -14.68
C PRO A 106 -12.68 14.48 -14.18
N LEU A 107 -11.80 14.08 -13.28
CA LEU A 107 -10.66 14.89 -12.85
C LEU A 107 -9.49 14.69 -13.83
N MET A 108 -9.08 13.42 -13.96
CA MET A 108 -7.97 13.01 -14.82
C MET A 108 -8.14 11.58 -15.32
N ALA A 109 -7.51 11.26 -16.44
CA ALA A 109 -7.41 9.90 -16.97
C ALA A 109 -5.98 9.57 -17.39
N PHE A 110 -5.66 8.28 -17.41
CA PHE A 110 -4.33 7.73 -17.64
C PHE A 110 -4.33 6.84 -18.89
N ASN A 111 -3.35 7.03 -19.77
CA ASN A 111 -3.15 6.16 -20.93
C ASN A 111 -1.65 5.81 -21.12
N PRO A 112 -1.23 4.54 -21.01
CA PRO A 112 -2.02 3.41 -20.53
C PRO A 112 -2.49 3.60 -19.08
N PRO A 113 -3.46 2.80 -18.58
CA PRO A 113 -3.86 2.79 -17.17
C PRO A 113 -2.67 2.58 -16.21
N ILE A 114 -2.78 3.08 -14.98
CA ILE A 114 -1.74 2.94 -13.95
C ILE A 114 -1.95 1.65 -13.17
N GLY A 115 -0.96 0.77 -13.19
CA GLY A 115 -1.05 -0.59 -12.66
C GLY A 115 0.19 -1.10 -11.98
N TYR A 116 0.04 -2.15 -11.18
CA TYR A 116 1.17 -2.90 -10.64
C TYR A 116 1.74 -3.86 -11.68
N ARG A 117 3.04 -4.14 -11.61
CA ARG A 117 3.65 -5.19 -12.43
C ARG A 117 3.69 -6.51 -11.67
N TRP A 118 2.72 -7.36 -11.96
CA TRP A 118 2.64 -8.69 -11.40
C TRP A 118 3.76 -9.63 -11.90
N PRO A 119 4.11 -10.68 -11.15
CA PRO A 119 3.78 -10.85 -9.73
C PRO A 119 4.48 -9.81 -8.84
N LEU A 120 3.95 -9.53 -7.65
CA LEU A 120 4.67 -8.75 -6.64
C LEU A 120 5.74 -9.61 -5.99
N GLU A 121 6.96 -9.06 -5.89
CA GLU A 121 8.13 -9.73 -5.31
C GLU A 121 8.95 -8.68 -4.56
N VAL A 122 9.39 -8.99 -3.33
CA VAL A 122 10.20 -8.05 -2.53
C VAL A 122 11.48 -7.70 -3.28
N GLY A 123 11.79 -6.40 -3.37
CA GLY A 123 12.94 -5.89 -4.11
C GLY A 123 12.68 -5.62 -5.59
N LYS A 124 11.53 -6.06 -6.15
CA LYS A 124 11.17 -5.78 -7.54
C LYS A 124 10.99 -4.28 -7.74
N THR A 125 11.62 -3.76 -8.78
CA THR A 125 11.50 -2.37 -9.23
C THR A 125 11.13 -2.33 -10.71
N TRP A 126 10.32 -1.34 -11.10
CA TRP A 126 10.03 -1.09 -12.51
C TRP A 126 9.71 0.37 -12.72
N THR A 127 9.66 0.78 -13.98
CA THR A 127 9.21 2.11 -14.40
C THR A 127 8.03 1.95 -15.34
N SER A 128 7.01 2.79 -15.19
CA SER A 128 5.89 2.91 -16.12
C SER A 128 5.78 4.34 -16.61
N SER A 129 5.20 4.53 -17.80
CA SER A 129 5.00 5.84 -18.41
C SER A 129 3.55 5.95 -18.88
N HIS A 130 2.93 7.08 -18.56
CA HIS A 130 1.51 7.34 -18.80
C HIS A 130 1.34 8.76 -19.36
N GLU A 131 0.41 8.93 -20.28
CA GLU A 131 -0.15 10.23 -20.62
C GLU A 131 -1.32 10.52 -19.67
N LEU A 132 -1.22 11.62 -18.94
CA LEU A 132 -2.27 12.15 -18.06
C LEU A 132 -3.07 13.18 -18.85
N THR A 133 -4.38 12.98 -18.95
CA THR A 133 -5.30 14.01 -19.45
C THR A 133 -5.97 14.69 -18.26
N LEU A 134 -5.78 16.00 -18.12
CA LEU A 134 -6.47 16.84 -17.14
C LEU A 134 -7.73 17.43 -17.75
N PHE A 135 -8.91 17.02 -17.27
CA PHE A 135 -10.17 17.41 -17.91
C PHE A 135 -10.55 18.88 -17.68
N ALA A 136 -10.10 19.50 -16.59
CA ALA A 136 -10.41 20.91 -16.32
C ALA A 136 -9.80 21.87 -17.37
N THR A 137 -8.63 21.52 -17.90
CA THR A 137 -7.86 22.38 -18.82
C THR A 137 -7.75 21.80 -20.23
N GLY A 138 -8.15 20.54 -20.43
CA GLY A 138 -7.84 19.78 -21.65
C GLY A 138 -6.35 19.46 -21.81
N GLY A 139 -5.53 19.79 -20.80
CA GLY A 139 -4.09 19.62 -20.85
C GLY A 139 -3.67 18.16 -20.81
N LYS A 140 -2.60 17.83 -21.53
CA LYS A 140 -1.96 16.52 -21.51
C LYS A 140 -0.54 16.64 -20.97
N MET A 141 -0.15 15.71 -20.12
CA MET A 141 1.19 15.68 -19.52
C MET A 141 1.70 14.25 -19.46
N LYS A 142 3.00 14.06 -19.66
CA LYS A 142 3.64 12.77 -19.43
C LYS A 142 3.91 12.60 -17.94
N ASN A 143 3.51 11.47 -17.37
CA ASN A 143 3.93 11.05 -16.04
C ASN A 143 4.73 9.74 -16.14
N THR A 144 5.92 9.74 -15.56
CA THR A 144 6.75 8.54 -15.42
C THR A 144 6.81 8.17 -13.96
N ILE A 145 6.53 6.90 -13.63
CA ILE A 145 6.44 6.44 -12.25
C ILE A 145 7.52 5.37 -12.02
N GLN A 146 8.38 5.59 -11.02
CA GLN A 146 9.34 4.60 -10.55
C GLN A 146 8.74 3.85 -9.35
N TRP A 147 8.62 2.54 -9.49
CA TRP A 147 7.99 1.66 -8.50
C TRP A 147 9.00 0.78 -7.79
N LYS A 148 8.69 0.42 -6.56
CA LYS A 148 9.43 -0.56 -5.77
C LYS A 148 8.52 -1.34 -4.83
N VAL A 149 8.71 -2.65 -4.75
CA VAL A 149 8.19 -3.48 -3.66
C VAL A 149 9.21 -3.48 -2.53
N LEU A 150 8.88 -2.85 -1.41
CA LEU A 150 9.78 -2.66 -0.28
C LEU A 150 9.85 -3.89 0.62
N SER A 151 8.69 -4.45 0.98
CA SER A 151 8.61 -5.55 1.94
C SER A 151 7.27 -6.29 1.83
N TYR A 152 7.18 -7.43 2.52
CA TYR A 152 5.95 -8.16 2.78
C TYR A 152 5.92 -8.57 4.25
N GLY A 153 4.82 -8.32 4.94
CA GLY A 153 4.75 -8.61 6.36
C GLY A 153 3.42 -8.22 7.00
N ASP A 154 3.37 -8.31 8.32
CA ASP A 154 2.20 -7.93 9.10
C ASP A 154 2.03 -6.41 9.13
N VAL A 155 0.81 -5.95 8.87
CA VAL A 155 0.39 -4.57 9.01
C VAL A 155 -0.83 -4.54 9.90
N THR A 156 -0.68 -3.93 11.07
CA THR A 156 -1.77 -3.71 12.01
C THR A 156 -2.35 -2.31 11.84
N VAL A 157 -3.67 -2.26 11.69
CA VAL A 157 -4.52 -1.06 11.63
C VAL A 157 -5.77 -1.31 12.48
N PRO A 158 -6.64 -0.33 12.74
CA PRO A 158 -7.84 -0.56 13.55
C PRO A 158 -8.77 -1.66 12.99
N ALA A 159 -8.77 -1.90 11.67
CA ALA A 159 -9.53 -2.99 11.05
C ALA A 159 -8.96 -4.40 11.31
N GLY A 160 -7.78 -4.52 11.93
CA GLY A 160 -7.12 -5.80 12.21
C GLY A 160 -5.67 -5.86 11.72
N THR A 161 -5.10 -7.06 11.70
CA THR A 161 -3.76 -7.32 11.18
C THR A 161 -3.85 -8.08 9.86
N PHE A 162 -3.14 -7.59 8.85
CA PHE A 162 -3.13 -8.13 7.49
C PHE A 162 -1.71 -8.48 7.07
N LYS A 163 -1.55 -9.56 6.30
CA LYS A 163 -0.31 -9.79 5.57
C LYS A 163 -0.33 -8.97 4.28
N ALA A 164 0.54 -7.98 4.17
CA ALA A 164 0.49 -6.99 3.10
C ALA A 164 1.85 -6.71 2.47
N TRP A 165 1.80 -6.36 1.19
CA TRP A 165 2.92 -5.82 0.43
C TRP A 165 3.04 -4.34 0.70
N GLN A 166 4.24 -3.90 1.08
CA GLN A 166 4.58 -2.49 1.11
C GLN A 166 5.13 -2.08 -0.26
N LEU A 167 4.41 -1.20 -0.93
CA LEU A 167 4.76 -0.63 -2.21
C LEU A 167 5.16 0.82 -2.01
N GLN A 168 6.15 1.28 -2.77
CA GLN A 168 6.48 2.69 -2.85
C GLN A 168 6.67 3.08 -4.30
N TRP A 169 6.24 4.27 -4.65
CA TRP A 169 6.57 4.85 -5.94
C TRP A 169 6.78 6.35 -5.86
N THR A 170 7.53 6.85 -6.82
CA THR A 170 7.75 8.27 -7.06
C THR A 170 7.38 8.58 -8.50
N ASP A 171 6.66 9.66 -8.72
CA ASP A 171 6.29 10.09 -10.06
C ASP A 171 7.21 11.20 -10.58
N SER A 172 7.12 11.53 -11.88
CA SER A 172 8.03 12.51 -12.49
C SER A 172 7.77 13.95 -12.04
N PHE A 173 6.72 14.19 -11.25
CA PHE A 173 6.43 15.45 -10.60
C PHE A 173 6.93 15.49 -9.15
N GLY A 174 7.51 14.39 -8.67
CA GLY A 174 8.06 14.23 -7.34
C GLY A 174 7.04 13.80 -6.29
N GLU A 175 5.79 13.46 -6.65
CA GLU A 175 4.86 12.85 -5.71
C GLU A 175 5.41 11.49 -5.28
N VAL A 176 5.47 11.25 -3.97
CA VAL A 176 5.86 9.96 -3.39
C VAL A 176 4.65 9.37 -2.70
N GLU A 177 4.30 8.12 -3.02
CA GLU A 177 3.33 7.36 -2.26
C GLU A 177 3.96 6.07 -1.72
N THR A 178 3.71 5.78 -0.45
CA THR A 178 3.93 4.46 0.16
C THR A 178 2.59 3.87 0.53
N ARG A 179 2.28 2.68 0.02
CA ARG A 179 0.99 2.00 0.21
C ARG A 179 1.19 0.56 0.66
N TRP A 180 0.36 0.11 1.59
CA TRP A 180 0.28 -1.29 1.98
C TRP A 180 -0.97 -1.92 1.36
N SER A 181 -0.79 -3.01 0.64
CA SER A 181 -1.85 -3.70 -0.09
C SER A 181 -1.84 -5.20 0.20
N ALA A 182 -3.03 -5.80 0.31
CA ALA A 182 -3.21 -7.26 0.33
C ALA A 182 -4.04 -7.68 -0.88
N PRO A 183 -3.41 -7.86 -2.07
CA PRO A 183 -4.14 -8.11 -3.31
C PRO A 183 -4.98 -9.38 -3.30
N GLN A 184 -4.49 -10.44 -2.65
CA GLN A 184 -5.21 -11.73 -2.55
C GLN A 184 -6.43 -11.64 -1.64
N ASP A 185 -6.41 -10.69 -0.69
CA ASP A 185 -7.57 -10.39 0.12
C ASP A 185 -8.51 -9.40 -0.56
N GLY A 186 -8.14 -8.83 -1.72
CA GLY A 186 -8.88 -7.78 -2.41
C GLY A 186 -8.76 -6.38 -1.80
N LEU A 187 -7.71 -6.13 -1.02
CA LEU A 187 -7.43 -4.83 -0.40
C LEU A 187 -6.32 -4.10 -1.15
N ALA A 188 -6.74 -3.19 -2.05
CA ALA A 188 -5.81 -2.31 -2.75
C ALA A 188 -5.10 -1.33 -1.79
N THR A 189 -5.76 -0.93 -0.70
CA THR A 189 -5.21 -0.03 0.32
C THR A 189 -5.60 -0.53 1.71
N ILE A 190 -4.61 -0.82 2.55
CA ILE A 190 -4.78 -1.05 4.00
C ILE A 190 -4.38 0.22 4.75
N LYS A 191 -3.26 0.80 4.34
CA LYS A 191 -2.87 2.15 4.73
C LYS A 191 -2.01 2.76 3.62
N ARG A 192 -1.91 4.09 3.61
CA ARG A 192 -1.02 4.81 2.70
C ARG A 192 -0.56 6.14 3.28
N HIS A 193 0.57 6.59 2.74
CA HIS A 193 1.12 7.92 2.93
C HIS A 193 1.48 8.49 1.56
N VAL A 194 1.03 9.71 1.26
CA VAL A 194 1.32 10.43 0.02
C VAL A 194 1.91 11.78 0.38
N GLU A 195 2.99 12.17 -0.29
CA GLU A 195 3.60 13.48 -0.17
C GLU A 195 3.80 14.10 -1.55
N ARG A 196 3.35 15.34 -1.72
CA ARG A 196 3.61 16.19 -2.88
C ARG A 196 4.54 17.33 -2.48
N PRO A 197 5.67 17.52 -3.18
CA PRO A 197 6.54 18.66 -2.96
C PRO A 197 5.88 19.96 -3.44
N ALA A 198 6.41 21.10 -3.01
CA ALA A 198 5.96 22.43 -3.47
C ALA A 198 6.12 22.65 -4.98
N THR A 199 7.05 21.93 -5.61
CA THR A 199 7.29 21.94 -7.06
C THR A 199 6.26 21.14 -7.85
N HIS A 200 5.40 20.37 -7.18
CA HIS A 200 4.39 19.56 -7.85
C HIS A 200 3.36 20.47 -8.57
N PRO A 201 2.93 20.18 -9.81
CA PRO A 201 2.00 21.04 -10.57
C PRO A 201 0.64 21.28 -9.89
N GLN A 202 0.22 20.37 -9.02
CA GLN A 202 -1.00 20.53 -8.21
C GLN A 202 -0.76 21.26 -6.88
N GLY A 203 0.48 21.59 -6.55
CA GLY A 203 0.91 22.17 -5.27
C GLY A 203 1.34 21.12 -4.23
N ALA A 204 1.99 21.59 -3.16
CA ALA A 204 2.39 20.76 -2.01
C ALA A 204 1.18 20.18 -1.28
N GLY A 205 1.33 18.99 -0.71
CA GLY A 205 0.28 18.35 0.08
C GLY A 205 0.73 17.04 0.70
N VAL A 206 0.04 16.64 1.77
CA VAL A 206 0.28 15.36 2.45
C VAL A 206 -1.06 14.65 2.62
N LEU A 207 -1.06 13.32 2.50
CA LEU A 207 -2.24 12.50 2.79
C LEU A 207 -1.83 11.20 3.48
N ASP A 208 -2.46 10.95 4.62
CA ASP A 208 -2.43 9.67 5.31
C ASP A 208 -3.81 9.02 5.25
N ALA A 209 -3.85 7.70 5.10
CA ALA A 209 -5.08 6.95 5.31
C ALA A 209 -4.79 5.59 5.95
N GLU A 210 -5.66 5.17 6.87
CA GLU A 210 -5.59 3.86 7.54
C GLU A 210 -6.98 3.22 7.59
N LEU A 211 -7.04 1.91 7.31
CA LEU A 211 -8.28 1.15 7.28
C LEU A 211 -8.86 0.97 8.69
N LEU A 212 -10.05 1.49 8.90
CA LEU A 212 -10.82 1.37 10.14
C LEU A 212 -11.72 0.13 10.13
N SER A 213 -12.37 -0.15 9.01
CA SER A 213 -13.24 -1.32 8.89
C SER A 213 -13.45 -1.72 7.43
N ARG A 214 -13.87 -2.98 7.24
CA ARG A 214 -14.27 -3.54 5.94
C ARG A 214 -15.52 -4.39 6.13
N VAL A 215 -16.53 -4.15 5.31
CA VAL A 215 -17.79 -4.88 5.30
C VAL A 215 -18.07 -5.34 3.88
N ARG A 216 -18.10 -6.66 3.67
CA ARG A 216 -18.54 -7.26 2.40
C ARG A 216 -20.06 -7.44 2.43
N PRO A 217 -20.74 -7.36 1.27
CA PRO A 217 -22.17 -7.69 1.20
C PRO A 217 -22.41 -9.13 1.66
N ALA A 218 -23.59 -9.39 2.22
CA ALA A 218 -24.03 -10.76 2.47
C ALA A 218 -24.10 -11.53 1.15
N LYS A 219 -23.74 -12.81 1.18
CA LYS A 219 -23.84 -13.71 0.03
C LYS A 219 -25.30 -14.00 -0.31
#